data_AF-A0A838SLD5-F1
#
_entry.id   AF-A0A838SLD5-F1
#
_cell.length_a   1.000
_cell.length_b   1.000
_cell.length_c   1.000
_cell.angle_alpha   90.00
_cell.angle_beta   90.00
_cell.angle_gamma   90.00
#
_symmetry.space_group_name_H-M   'P 1'
#
loop_
_entity.id
_entity.type
_entity.pdbx_description
1 polymer ?
#
loop_
_entity_poly.entity_id
_entity_poly.type
_entity_poly.pdbx_seq_one_letter_code
_entity_poly.pdbx_strand_id
1 'polypeptide(L)'
;MRAVLARKGFADPAAAEQLLAAAGRGALDAAATLVLIDALAESADPDLALTGLARLLECAPDRDELVHALSRDDELRGRLVAVLGASEALSRHLARHPAHWRDLRTGALDQNRRTPEVLRHELLTAVRANSEDPEPRAVAPGVRALDALRVAYRRKLLGLAARDLSGAAAVDEVGAELADLAAAALEAALAIARAELPADAARSRLAVIGLGKCGGAELNYVSDVDVVFVAEPNHEGVDEQSALRTATRLAAGLMRACSTTTGEGALWPVDAALRPEGRNGPLVRTVASHRAYYERWARTWEFQALLKARVVAGDRDLGQRYVEAVTPLVWKAATRPDFVADVQAMRRRVEQQLPPGEADRQLKLGPGGLRDVEFAVQLLQLVHGRTDPT
;
A
#
# COMPACT_ATOMS: atom_id res chain seq x y z
N MET A 1 -22.30 30.81 -18.41
CA MET A 1 -21.57 29.79 -17.64
C MET A 1 -21.01 28.68 -18.53
N ARG A 2 -21.84 27.96 -19.33
CA ARG A 2 -21.36 26.86 -20.22
C ARG A 2 -20.14 27.16 -21.09
N ALA A 3 -20.10 28.31 -21.76
CA ALA A 3 -18.93 28.71 -22.57
C ALA A 3 -17.66 28.96 -21.75
N VAL A 4 -17.78 29.25 -20.45
CA VAL A 4 -16.63 29.33 -19.53
C VAL A 4 -16.15 27.93 -19.20
N LEU A 5 -17.07 27.03 -18.82
CA LEU A 5 -16.75 25.62 -18.51
C LEU A 5 -16.09 24.91 -19.69
N ALA A 6 -16.61 25.07 -20.91
CA ALA A 6 -16.00 24.50 -22.12
C ALA A 6 -14.54 25.00 -22.33
N ARG A 7 -14.29 26.30 -22.14
CA ARG A 7 -12.94 26.87 -22.25
C ARG A 7 -12.00 26.43 -21.13
N LYS A 8 -12.56 25.98 -20.01
CA LYS A 8 -11.84 25.50 -18.81
C LYS A 8 -11.62 23.99 -18.82
N GLY A 9 -11.93 23.30 -19.93
CA GLY A 9 -11.59 21.89 -20.13
C GLY A 9 -12.64 20.89 -19.66
N PHE A 10 -13.85 21.34 -19.27
CA PHE A 10 -14.96 20.42 -18.98
C PHE A 10 -15.49 19.80 -20.28
N ALA A 11 -15.55 18.47 -20.33
CA ALA A 11 -15.99 17.70 -21.48
C ALA A 11 -17.51 17.83 -21.71
N ASP A 12 -18.30 17.90 -20.63
CA ASP A 12 -19.75 18.17 -20.69
C ASP A 12 -20.12 19.45 -19.90
N PRO A 13 -20.03 20.63 -20.54
CA PRO A 13 -20.37 21.90 -19.91
C PRO A 13 -21.82 22.02 -19.43
N ALA A 14 -22.75 21.25 -20.00
CA ALA A 14 -24.16 21.29 -19.60
C ALA A 14 -24.38 20.49 -18.31
N ALA A 15 -23.81 19.28 -18.23
CA ALA A 15 -23.82 18.48 -17.01
C ALA A 15 -23.06 19.19 -15.87
N ALA A 16 -21.90 19.77 -16.16
CA ALA A 16 -21.12 20.52 -15.19
C ALA A 16 -21.89 21.73 -14.61
N GLU A 17 -22.60 22.49 -15.44
CA GLU A 17 -23.44 23.59 -14.97
C GLU A 17 -24.56 23.12 -14.03
N GLN A 18 -25.20 21.98 -14.33
CA GLN A 18 -26.24 21.40 -13.48
C GLN A 18 -25.68 20.92 -12.13
N LEU A 19 -24.53 20.24 -12.14
CA LEU A 19 -23.87 19.78 -10.91
C LEU A 19 -23.42 20.96 -10.05
N LEU A 20 -22.85 22.01 -10.65
CA LEU A 20 -22.47 23.24 -9.93
C LEU A 20 -23.69 23.93 -9.31
N ALA A 21 -24.82 24.00 -10.04
CA ALA A 21 -26.05 24.58 -9.51
C ALA A 21 -26.61 23.78 -8.33
N ALA A 22 -26.52 22.44 -8.38
CA ALA A 22 -26.92 21.57 -7.27
C ALA A 22 -25.96 21.71 -6.07
N ALA A 23 -24.65 21.63 -6.31
CA ALA A 23 -23.60 21.74 -5.31
C ALA A 23 -23.64 23.10 -4.59
N GLY A 24 -23.82 24.20 -5.31
CA GLY A 24 -23.79 25.57 -4.79
C GLY A 24 -25.10 26.09 -4.22
N ARG A 25 -26.21 25.35 -4.32
CA ARG A 25 -27.56 25.83 -3.94
C ARG A 25 -27.59 26.36 -2.50
N GLY A 26 -27.79 27.67 -2.36
CA GLY A 26 -27.94 28.37 -1.07
C GLY A 26 -26.65 28.59 -0.27
N ALA A 27 -25.48 28.17 -0.77
CA ALA A 27 -24.23 28.15 0.01
C ALA A 27 -23.01 28.79 -0.68
N LEU A 28 -22.94 28.78 -2.03
CA LEU A 28 -21.90 29.47 -2.79
C LEU A 28 -22.45 30.73 -3.44
N ASP A 29 -21.79 31.88 -3.21
CA ASP A 29 -22.03 33.08 -4.00
C ASP A 29 -21.39 32.99 -5.39
N ALA A 30 -21.65 33.98 -6.25
CA ALA A 30 -21.13 33.99 -7.61
C ALA A 30 -19.59 34.05 -7.68
N ALA A 31 -18.95 34.73 -6.73
CA ALA A 31 -17.49 34.87 -6.71
C ALA A 31 -16.83 33.55 -6.26
N ALA A 32 -17.33 32.94 -5.19
CA ALA A 32 -16.88 31.65 -4.69
C ALA A 32 -17.11 30.53 -5.73
N THR A 33 -18.20 30.60 -6.49
CA THR A 33 -18.47 29.67 -7.60
C THR A 33 -17.40 29.76 -8.69
N LEU A 34 -16.98 30.97 -9.08
CA LEU A 34 -15.93 31.16 -10.08
C LEU A 34 -14.58 30.64 -9.58
N VAL A 35 -14.22 30.93 -8.33
CA VAL A 35 -12.99 30.43 -7.70
C VAL A 35 -12.97 28.89 -7.67
N LEU A 36 -14.11 28.26 -7.39
CA LEU A 36 -14.22 26.80 -7.43
C LEU A 36 -14.07 26.24 -8.85
N ILE A 37 -14.68 26.88 -9.85
CA ILE A 37 -14.54 26.48 -11.26
C ILE A 37 -13.07 26.57 -11.70
N ASP A 38 -12.37 27.63 -11.30
CA ASP A 38 -10.95 27.80 -11.61
C ASP A 38 -10.11 26.68 -10.99
N ALA A 39 -10.35 26.34 -9.71
CA ALA A 39 -9.65 25.23 -9.05
C ALA A 39 -9.97 23.88 -9.71
N LEU A 40 -11.23 23.59 -10.04
CA LEU A 40 -11.64 22.35 -10.72
C LEU A 40 -10.94 22.19 -12.06
N ALA A 41 -10.78 23.28 -12.80
CA ALA A 41 -10.11 23.30 -14.10
C ALA A 41 -8.60 23.02 -14.03
N GLU A 42 -7.97 23.18 -12.86
CA GLU A 42 -6.56 22.85 -12.64
C GLU A 42 -6.33 21.38 -12.30
N SER A 43 -7.39 20.62 -12.01
CA SER A 43 -7.27 19.18 -11.74
C SER A 43 -6.99 18.37 -13.01
N ALA A 44 -6.49 17.14 -12.83
CA ALA A 44 -6.20 16.23 -13.93
C ALA A 44 -7.45 15.84 -14.75
N ASP A 45 -8.62 15.78 -14.11
CA ASP A 45 -9.93 15.53 -14.72
C ASP A 45 -11.00 16.40 -14.03
N PRO A 46 -11.36 17.57 -14.60
CA PRO A 46 -12.32 18.50 -14.01
C PRO A 46 -13.73 17.91 -13.84
N ASP A 47 -14.18 17.04 -14.74
CA ASP A 47 -15.50 16.41 -14.69
C ASP A 47 -15.56 15.37 -13.56
N LEU A 48 -14.50 14.57 -13.41
CA LEU A 48 -14.35 13.64 -12.29
C LEU A 48 -14.30 14.39 -10.95
N ALA A 49 -13.51 15.47 -10.87
CA ALA A 49 -13.40 16.29 -9.67
C ALA A 49 -14.76 16.88 -9.26
N LEU A 50 -15.50 17.46 -10.21
CA LEU A 50 -16.82 18.04 -9.96
C LEU A 50 -17.85 16.99 -9.54
N THR A 51 -17.86 15.83 -10.20
CA THR A 51 -18.73 14.71 -9.85
C THR A 51 -18.44 14.23 -8.42
N GLY A 52 -17.16 14.08 -8.08
CA GLY A 52 -16.74 13.68 -6.75
C GLY A 52 -17.09 14.70 -5.67
N LEU A 53 -16.98 16.00 -5.98
CA LEU A 53 -17.32 17.08 -5.07
C LEU A 53 -18.82 17.17 -4.83
N ALA A 54 -19.63 17.09 -5.89
CA ALA A 54 -21.08 17.08 -5.78
C ALA A 54 -21.56 15.93 -4.87
N ARG A 55 -21.01 14.73 -5.08
CA ARG A 55 -21.32 13.56 -4.24
C ARG A 55 -20.91 13.76 -2.78
N LEU A 56 -19.74 14.34 -2.52
CA LEU A 56 -19.30 14.65 -1.17
C LEU A 56 -20.26 15.65 -0.49
N LEU A 57 -20.65 16.72 -1.19
CA LEU A 57 -21.58 17.73 -0.67
C LEU A 57 -22.99 17.18 -0.40
N GLU A 58 -23.45 16.22 -1.20
CA GLU A 58 -24.74 15.53 -0.99
C GLU A 58 -24.71 14.64 0.26
N CYS A 59 -23.59 14.00 0.56
CA CYS A 59 -23.45 13.09 1.70
C CYS A 59 -22.97 13.77 2.99
N ALA A 60 -22.38 14.96 2.91
CA ALA A 60 -21.85 15.68 4.07
C ALA A 60 -22.98 16.23 4.96
N PRO A 61 -23.11 15.76 6.22
CA PRO A 61 -24.09 16.33 7.16
C PRO A 61 -23.78 17.80 7.50
N ASP A 62 -22.52 18.18 7.36
CA ASP A 62 -21.89 19.47 7.61
C ASP A 62 -21.62 20.25 6.31
N ARG A 63 -22.50 20.11 5.31
CA ARG A 63 -22.36 20.70 3.98
C ARG A 63 -21.95 22.18 4.01
N ASP A 64 -22.61 22.99 4.83
CA ASP A 64 -22.36 24.44 4.86
C ASP A 64 -20.95 24.78 5.41
N GLU A 65 -20.44 23.97 6.36
CA GLU A 65 -19.06 24.11 6.85
C GLU A 65 -18.05 23.77 5.75
N LEU A 66 -18.28 22.67 5.02
CA LEU A 66 -17.43 22.27 3.89
C LEU A 66 -17.43 23.35 2.80
N VAL A 67 -18.59 23.85 2.40
CA VAL A 67 -18.69 24.92 1.40
C VAL A 67 -17.96 26.19 1.87
N HIS A 68 -18.17 26.59 3.13
CA HIS A 68 -17.49 27.74 3.69
C HIS A 68 -15.96 27.55 3.68
N ALA A 69 -15.48 26.38 4.09
CA ALA A 69 -14.06 26.04 4.07
C ALA A 69 -13.49 26.09 2.65
N LEU A 70 -14.17 25.52 1.66
CA LEU A 70 -13.73 25.59 0.25
C LEU A 70 -13.62 27.03 -0.27
N SER A 71 -14.45 27.95 0.23
CA SER A 71 -14.43 29.36 -0.18
C SER A 71 -13.34 30.22 0.51
N ARG A 72 -12.71 29.71 1.57
CA ARG A 72 -11.77 30.45 2.43
C ARG A 72 -10.38 29.83 2.53
N ASP A 73 -10.29 28.51 2.43
CA ASP A 73 -9.07 27.73 2.59
C ASP A 73 -8.59 27.26 1.21
N ASP A 74 -7.64 28.01 0.64
CA ASP A 74 -7.12 27.78 -0.71
C ASP A 74 -6.35 26.46 -0.80
N GLU A 75 -5.60 26.08 0.24
CA GLU A 75 -4.88 24.81 0.25
C GLU A 75 -5.83 23.63 0.35
N LEU A 76 -6.87 23.71 1.21
CA LEU A 76 -7.92 22.69 1.27
C LEU A 76 -8.57 22.51 -0.10
N ARG A 77 -8.96 23.62 -0.72
CA ARG A 77 -9.64 23.59 -2.02
C ARG A 77 -8.76 22.94 -3.07
N GLY A 78 -7.49 23.35 -3.17
CA GLY A 78 -6.52 22.76 -4.10
C GLY A 78 -6.33 21.26 -3.85
N ARG A 79 -6.03 20.85 -2.62
CA ARG A 79 -5.81 19.44 -2.23
C ARG A 79 -7.04 18.57 -2.50
N LEU A 80 -8.22 19.02 -2.07
CA LEU A 80 -9.44 18.26 -2.24
C LEU A 80 -9.77 18.08 -3.73
N VAL A 81 -9.71 19.16 -4.51
CA VAL A 81 -9.99 19.11 -5.95
C VAL A 81 -8.98 18.23 -6.69
N ALA A 82 -7.69 18.33 -6.36
CA ALA A 82 -6.65 17.50 -6.95
C ALA A 82 -6.92 16.00 -6.69
N VAL A 83 -7.23 15.63 -5.45
CA VAL A 83 -7.57 14.24 -5.10
C VAL A 83 -8.82 13.76 -5.83
N LEU A 84 -9.88 14.57 -5.86
CA LEU A 84 -11.15 14.19 -6.50
C LEU A 84 -10.98 14.02 -8.02
N GLY A 85 -10.15 14.85 -8.66
CA GLY A 85 -9.84 14.75 -10.09
C GLY A 85 -8.84 13.64 -10.44
N ALA A 86 -8.19 13.02 -9.46
CA ALA A 86 -7.23 11.94 -9.69
C ALA A 86 -7.74 10.55 -9.26
N SER A 87 -8.72 10.48 -8.35
CA SER A 87 -9.10 9.21 -7.72
C SER A 87 -10.59 9.09 -7.42
N GLU A 88 -11.28 8.30 -8.25
CA GLU A 88 -12.66 7.89 -7.99
C GLU A 88 -12.79 7.08 -6.68
N ALA A 89 -11.76 6.29 -6.34
CA ALA A 89 -11.74 5.50 -5.10
C ALA A 89 -11.73 6.39 -3.85
N LEU A 90 -10.90 7.44 -3.82
CA LEU A 90 -10.85 8.40 -2.72
C LEU A 90 -12.09 9.31 -2.70
N SER A 91 -12.65 9.65 -3.85
CA SER A 91 -13.96 10.32 -3.93
C SER A 91 -15.07 9.49 -3.28
N ARG A 92 -15.17 8.19 -3.62
CA ARG A 92 -16.14 7.29 -2.97
C ARG A 92 -15.89 7.13 -1.47
N HIS A 93 -14.63 7.11 -1.05
CA HIS A 93 -14.29 7.10 0.38
C HIS A 93 -14.79 8.35 1.09
N LEU A 94 -14.53 9.54 0.54
CA LEU A 94 -15.02 10.81 1.09
C LEU A 94 -16.55 10.89 1.12
N ALA A 95 -17.24 10.41 0.08
CA ALA A 95 -18.70 10.37 0.10
C ALA A 95 -19.26 9.48 1.23
N ARG A 96 -18.59 8.36 1.54
CA ARG A 96 -19.01 7.46 2.63
C ARG A 96 -18.57 7.95 4.01
N HIS A 97 -17.45 8.67 4.09
CA HIS A 97 -16.85 9.21 5.31
C HIS A 97 -16.59 10.72 5.17
N PRO A 98 -17.65 11.54 5.04
CA PRO A 98 -17.52 12.95 4.65
C PRO A 98 -16.63 13.74 5.61
N ALA A 99 -16.66 13.46 6.91
CA ALA A 99 -15.86 14.17 7.89
C ALA A 99 -14.34 14.16 7.62
N HIS A 100 -13.83 13.20 6.82
CA HIS A 100 -12.40 13.10 6.49
C HIS A 100 -11.89 14.22 5.58
N TRP A 101 -12.76 15.01 4.93
CA TRP A 101 -12.30 16.22 4.22
C TRP A 101 -11.53 17.18 5.14
N ARG A 102 -11.84 17.18 6.45
CA ARG A 102 -11.19 18.04 7.45
C ARG A 102 -9.70 17.76 7.60
N ASP A 103 -9.25 16.55 7.29
CA ASP A 103 -7.82 16.19 7.34
C ASP A 103 -7.01 16.91 6.25
N LEU A 104 -7.67 17.48 5.24
CA LEU A 104 -7.02 18.21 4.15
C LEU A 104 -6.92 19.72 4.41
N ARG A 105 -7.48 20.21 5.53
CA ARG A 105 -7.45 21.63 5.89
C ARG A 105 -6.03 22.14 6.10
N THR A 106 -5.83 23.44 5.83
CA THR A 106 -4.59 24.14 6.19
C THR A 106 -4.30 23.94 7.69
N GLY A 107 -3.08 23.48 7.99
CA GLY A 107 -2.63 23.19 9.35
C GLY A 107 -3.11 21.87 9.96
N ALA A 108 -4.05 21.16 9.32
CA ALA A 108 -4.46 19.81 9.75
C ALA A 108 -3.62 18.72 9.07
N LEU A 109 -3.31 18.90 7.78
CA LEU A 109 -2.45 17.99 7.04
C LEU A 109 -0.99 18.26 7.39
N ASP A 110 -0.34 17.29 8.03
CA ASP A 110 1.11 17.29 8.20
C ASP A 110 1.78 17.24 6.83
N GLN A 111 2.64 18.19 6.54
CA GLN A 111 3.35 18.27 5.25
C GLN A 111 4.49 17.25 5.18
N ASN A 112 4.99 16.80 6.33
CA ASN A 112 6.10 15.85 6.38
C ASN A 112 5.64 14.41 6.16
N ARG A 113 6.59 13.58 5.71
CA ARG A 113 6.41 12.14 5.63
C ARG A 113 6.03 11.56 6.99
N ARG A 114 4.99 10.73 7.01
CA ARG A 114 4.53 10.04 8.22
C ARG A 114 5.51 8.93 8.57
N THR A 115 5.96 8.89 9.82
CA THR A 115 6.86 7.82 10.30
C THR A 115 6.12 6.47 10.38
N PRO A 116 6.80 5.33 10.14
CA PRO A 116 6.20 4.00 10.29
C PRO A 116 5.55 3.76 11.65
N GLU A 117 6.12 4.29 12.74
CA GLU A 117 5.61 4.16 14.10
C GLU A 117 4.23 4.81 14.28
N VAL A 118 4.07 6.03 13.75
CA VAL A 118 2.78 6.76 13.75
C VAL A 118 1.74 6.00 12.94
N LEU A 119 2.07 5.53 11.74
CA LEU A 119 1.14 4.78 10.89
C LEU A 119 0.70 3.47 11.58
N ARG A 120 1.65 2.74 12.18
CA ARG A 120 1.37 1.52 12.95
C ARG A 120 0.45 1.81 14.12
N HIS A 121 0.74 2.85 14.91
CA HIS A 121 -0.09 3.25 16.05
C HIS A 121 -1.52 3.56 15.63
N GLU A 122 -1.70 4.35 14.57
CA GLU A 122 -3.03 4.76 14.09
C GLU A 122 -3.85 3.59 13.55
N LEU A 123 -3.25 2.68 12.77
CA LEU A 123 -3.96 1.53 12.22
C LEU A 123 -4.28 0.47 13.29
N LEU A 124 -3.40 0.27 14.28
CA LEU A 124 -3.69 -0.58 15.43
C LEU A 124 -4.81 0.01 16.30
N THR A 125 -4.77 1.32 16.54
CA THR A 125 -5.82 2.03 17.27
C THR A 125 -7.18 1.90 16.57
N ALA A 126 -7.21 1.98 15.24
CA ALA A 126 -8.43 1.83 14.46
C ALA A 126 -9.11 0.45 14.67
N VAL A 127 -8.32 -0.62 14.80
CA VAL A 127 -8.82 -1.97 15.10
C VAL A 127 -8.93 -2.25 16.60
N ARG A 128 -8.78 -1.21 17.43
CA ARG A 128 -8.81 -1.26 18.90
C ARG A 128 -7.78 -2.22 19.48
N ALA A 129 -6.61 -2.30 18.86
CA ALA A 129 -5.45 -3.02 19.39
C ALA A 129 -4.50 -2.05 20.10
N ASN A 130 -3.87 -2.51 21.18
CA ASN A 130 -2.85 -1.72 21.89
C ASN A 130 -1.55 -1.71 21.08
N SER A 131 -1.07 -0.53 20.67
CA SER A 131 0.18 -0.38 19.92
C SER A 131 1.42 -0.75 20.73
N GLU A 132 1.35 -0.62 22.06
CA GLU A 132 2.48 -0.87 22.96
C GLU A 132 2.66 -2.36 23.28
N ASP A 133 1.69 -3.20 22.91
CA ASP A 133 1.81 -4.65 23.04
C ASP A 133 2.79 -5.18 21.96
N PRO A 134 3.78 -6.02 22.32
CA PRO A 134 4.61 -6.72 21.34
C PRO A 134 3.82 -7.66 20.42
N GLU A 135 2.68 -8.18 20.89
CA GLU A 135 1.76 -9.01 20.11
C GLU A 135 0.34 -8.41 20.08
N PRO A 136 0.10 -7.25 19.44
CA PRO A 136 -1.20 -6.58 19.48
C PRO A 136 -2.34 -7.51 19.06
N ARG A 137 -3.48 -7.39 19.75
CA ARG A 137 -4.73 -8.11 19.48
C ARG A 137 -5.88 -7.13 19.33
N ALA A 138 -6.68 -7.28 18.28
CA ALA A 138 -7.91 -6.53 18.12
C ALA A 138 -8.94 -6.95 19.20
N VAL A 139 -9.64 -6.00 19.80
CA VAL A 139 -10.63 -6.30 20.86
C VAL A 139 -11.86 -7.05 20.34
N ALA A 140 -12.24 -6.84 19.08
CA ALA A 140 -13.40 -7.49 18.47
C ALA A 140 -13.11 -7.84 16.98
N PRO A 141 -12.72 -9.08 16.66
CA PRO A 141 -12.47 -9.48 15.28
C PRO A 141 -13.75 -9.56 14.45
N GLY A 142 -13.60 -9.77 13.13
CA GLY A 142 -14.71 -9.85 12.18
C GLY A 142 -14.93 -8.55 11.39
N VAL A 143 -16.08 -8.46 10.71
CA VAL A 143 -16.35 -7.45 9.67
C VAL A 143 -16.12 -6.01 10.16
N ARG A 144 -16.47 -5.69 11.41
CA ARG A 144 -16.25 -4.35 11.97
C ARG A 144 -14.78 -3.95 12.07
N ALA A 145 -13.89 -4.88 12.45
CA ALA A 145 -12.45 -4.60 12.49
C ALA A 145 -11.88 -4.50 11.07
N LEU A 146 -12.38 -5.31 10.13
CA LEU A 146 -12.02 -5.23 8.72
C LEU A 146 -12.41 -3.86 8.13
N ASP A 147 -13.62 -3.39 8.40
CA ASP A 147 -14.09 -2.07 7.97
C ASP A 147 -13.26 -0.96 8.62
N ALA A 148 -13.03 -1.02 9.93
CA ALA A 148 -12.23 0.00 10.63
C ALA A 148 -10.81 0.12 10.06
N LEU A 149 -10.14 -1.00 9.76
CA LEU A 149 -8.83 -1.01 9.10
C LEU A 149 -8.87 -0.34 7.72
N ARG A 150 -9.88 -0.67 6.90
CA ARG A 150 -10.09 -0.11 5.55
C ARG A 150 -10.32 1.40 5.60
N VAL A 151 -11.17 1.86 6.52
CA VAL A 151 -11.48 3.28 6.71
C VAL A 151 -10.24 4.05 7.14
N ALA A 152 -9.50 3.53 8.12
CA ALA A 152 -8.29 4.17 8.61
C ALA A 152 -7.19 4.20 7.54
N TYR A 153 -6.95 3.09 6.83
CA TYR A 153 -5.98 3.04 5.73
C TYR A 153 -6.29 4.07 4.64
N ARG A 154 -7.54 4.16 4.17
CA ARG A 154 -7.93 5.11 3.13
C ARG A 154 -7.88 6.56 3.59
N ARG A 155 -8.15 6.81 4.88
CA ARG A 155 -7.97 8.14 5.48
C ARG A 155 -6.51 8.58 5.45
N LYS A 156 -5.55 7.68 5.68
CA LYS A 156 -4.11 7.99 5.55
C LYS A 156 -3.68 8.12 4.10
N LEU A 157 -4.18 7.24 3.23
CA LEU A 157 -3.95 7.32 1.79
C LEU A 157 -4.46 8.65 1.21
N LEU A 158 -5.59 9.16 1.71
CA LEU A 158 -6.15 10.47 1.34
C LEU A 158 -5.16 11.60 1.61
N GLY A 159 -4.58 11.66 2.81
CA GLY A 159 -3.59 12.67 3.17
C GLY A 159 -2.31 12.56 2.34
N LEU A 160 -1.83 11.34 2.09
CA LEU A 160 -0.67 11.11 1.22
C LEU A 160 -0.94 11.52 -0.23
N ALA A 161 -2.08 11.13 -0.81
CA ALA A 161 -2.48 11.52 -2.17
C ALA A 161 -2.64 13.04 -2.30
N ALA A 162 -3.16 13.71 -1.28
CA ALA A 162 -3.25 15.16 -1.28
C ALA A 162 -1.87 15.83 -1.34
N ARG A 163 -0.86 15.31 -0.63
CA ARG A 163 0.51 15.83 -0.69
C ARG A 163 1.20 15.54 -2.01
N ASP A 164 1.06 14.32 -2.52
CA ASP A 164 1.60 13.92 -3.82
C ASP A 164 1.07 14.84 -4.93
N LEU A 165 -0.25 14.96 -5.03
CA LEU A 165 -0.90 15.73 -6.09
C LEU A 165 -0.76 17.24 -5.94
N SER A 166 -0.45 17.75 -4.74
CA SER A 166 -0.12 19.16 -4.54
C SER A 166 1.38 19.48 -4.67
N GLY A 167 2.21 18.49 -5.02
CA GLY A 167 3.66 18.66 -5.14
C GLY A 167 4.39 18.87 -3.80
N ALA A 168 3.77 18.46 -2.69
CA ALA A 168 4.32 18.58 -1.34
C ALA A 168 5.11 17.34 -0.87
N ALA A 169 5.13 16.27 -1.68
CA ALA A 169 5.95 15.08 -1.43
C ALA A 169 6.62 14.64 -2.74
N ALA A 170 7.88 14.20 -2.65
CA ALA A 170 8.57 13.64 -3.80
C ALA A 170 8.14 12.18 -4.07
N VAL A 171 8.30 11.69 -5.30
CA VAL A 171 7.80 10.37 -5.72
C VAL A 171 8.42 9.22 -4.91
N ASP A 172 9.70 9.33 -4.55
CA ASP A 172 10.41 8.39 -3.68
C ASP A 172 9.87 8.41 -2.25
N GLU A 173 9.58 9.60 -1.70
CA GLU A 173 8.93 9.74 -0.40
C GLU A 173 7.53 9.11 -0.39
N VAL A 174 6.75 9.30 -1.46
CA VAL A 174 5.42 8.70 -1.64
C VAL A 174 5.52 7.19 -1.67
N GLY A 175 6.45 6.63 -2.46
CA GLY A 175 6.66 5.19 -2.54
C GLY A 175 7.06 4.56 -1.20
N ALA A 176 7.91 5.27 -0.45
CA ALA A 176 8.34 4.84 0.87
C ALA A 176 7.20 4.92 1.90
N GLU A 177 6.39 5.98 1.88
CA GLU A 177 5.25 6.10 2.80
C GLU A 177 4.13 5.11 2.47
N LEU A 178 3.87 4.83 1.19
CA LEU A 178 2.95 3.76 0.78
C LEU A 178 3.40 2.39 1.32
N ALA A 179 4.70 2.10 1.26
CA ALA A 179 5.25 0.86 1.78
C ALA A 179 5.12 0.76 3.31
N ASP A 180 5.32 1.87 4.04
CA ASP A 180 5.14 1.90 5.50
C ASP A 180 3.67 1.86 5.91
N LEU A 181 2.78 2.47 5.13
CA LEU A 181 1.33 2.37 5.33
C LEU A 181 0.84 0.93 5.09
N ALA A 182 1.37 0.25 4.08
CA ALA A 182 1.11 -1.18 3.86
C ALA A 182 1.62 -2.04 5.03
N ALA A 183 2.85 -1.79 5.51
CA ALA A 183 3.42 -2.45 6.68
C ALA A 183 2.54 -2.28 7.95
N ALA A 184 2.12 -1.04 8.24
CA ALA A 184 1.21 -0.74 9.34
C ALA A 184 -0.14 -1.46 9.22
N ALA A 185 -0.64 -1.64 8.00
CA ALA A 185 -1.89 -2.36 7.78
C ALA A 185 -1.75 -3.87 7.90
N LEU A 186 -0.58 -4.44 7.53
CA LEU A 186 -0.24 -5.83 7.81
C LEU A 186 -0.16 -6.09 9.33
N GLU A 187 0.38 -5.15 10.12
CA GLU A 187 0.38 -5.22 11.59
C GLU A 187 -1.04 -5.25 12.17
N ALA A 188 -1.91 -4.35 11.70
CA ALA A 188 -3.31 -4.32 12.14
C ALA A 188 -4.09 -5.57 11.68
N ALA A 189 -3.83 -6.06 10.47
CA ALA A 189 -4.38 -7.32 9.97
C ALA A 189 -3.90 -8.53 10.80
N LEU A 190 -2.64 -8.54 11.23
CA LEU A 190 -2.11 -9.55 12.15
C LEU A 190 -2.81 -9.48 13.51
N ALA A 191 -3.08 -8.28 14.02
CA ALA A 191 -3.80 -8.10 15.28
C ALA A 191 -5.24 -8.63 15.22
N ILE A 192 -5.92 -8.46 14.08
CA ILE A 192 -7.22 -9.07 13.80
C ILE A 192 -7.10 -10.60 13.78
N ALA A 193 -6.13 -11.14 13.03
CA ALA A 193 -5.92 -12.59 12.92
C ALA A 193 -5.58 -13.24 14.27
N ARG A 194 -4.82 -12.56 15.13
CA ARG A 194 -4.51 -13.03 16.50
C ARG A 194 -5.77 -13.11 17.36
N ALA A 195 -6.69 -12.16 17.22
CA ALA A 195 -7.94 -12.16 17.99
C ALA A 195 -8.90 -13.30 17.58
N GLU A 196 -8.74 -13.86 16.38
CA GLU A 196 -9.50 -15.02 15.91
C GLU A 196 -8.91 -16.37 16.35
N LEU A 197 -7.72 -16.38 16.96
CA LEU A 197 -7.11 -17.63 17.43
C LEU A 197 -7.86 -18.18 18.65
N PRO A 198 -8.04 -19.51 18.73
CA PRO A 198 -8.46 -20.18 19.96
C PRO A 198 -7.53 -19.85 21.14
N ALA A 199 -8.10 -19.78 22.35
CA ALA A 199 -7.35 -19.46 23.57
C ALA A 199 -6.25 -20.49 23.91
N ASP A 200 -6.43 -21.73 23.46
CA ASP A 200 -5.52 -22.86 23.64
C ASP A 200 -4.52 -23.03 22.48
N ALA A 201 -4.50 -22.11 21.51
CA ALA A 201 -3.55 -22.17 20.40
C ALA A 201 -2.10 -22.08 20.91
N ALA A 202 -1.24 -22.98 20.41
CA ALA A 202 0.18 -22.98 20.72
C ALA A 202 0.82 -21.63 20.37
N ARG A 203 1.62 -21.07 21.28
CA ARG A 203 2.28 -19.78 21.10
C ARG A 203 3.34 -19.87 20.01
N SER A 204 3.31 -18.96 19.04
CA SER A 204 4.29 -18.87 17.97
C SER A 204 4.61 -17.43 17.64
N ARG A 205 5.89 -17.15 17.47
CA ARG A 205 6.38 -15.88 16.93
C ARG A 205 6.25 -15.94 15.42
N LEU A 206 5.64 -14.92 14.81
CA LEU A 206 5.50 -14.80 13.36
C LEU A 206 6.07 -13.44 12.95
N ALA A 207 6.94 -13.44 11.95
CA ALA A 207 7.37 -12.23 11.26
C ALA A 207 6.95 -12.28 9.79
N VAL A 208 6.64 -11.10 9.25
CA VAL A 208 6.28 -10.89 7.86
C VAL A 208 7.39 -10.10 7.19
N ILE A 209 7.95 -10.66 6.13
CA ILE A 209 9.04 -10.06 5.36
C ILE A 209 8.45 -9.57 4.05
N GLY A 210 8.45 -8.26 3.84
CA GLY A 210 8.10 -7.64 2.57
C GLY A 210 9.20 -7.91 1.55
N LEU A 211 8.79 -8.24 0.34
CA LEU A 211 9.63 -8.39 -0.84
C LEU A 211 9.20 -7.38 -1.91
N GLY A 212 9.87 -7.43 -3.06
CA GLY A 212 9.50 -6.59 -4.21
C GLY A 212 9.43 -5.10 -3.82
N LYS A 213 8.40 -4.41 -4.28
CA LYS A 213 8.26 -2.97 -4.06
C LYS A 213 8.00 -2.58 -2.60
N CYS A 214 7.24 -3.40 -1.87
CA CYS A 214 6.96 -3.16 -0.45
C CYS A 214 8.24 -3.32 0.38
N GLY A 215 9.03 -4.35 0.05
CA GLY A 215 10.33 -4.58 0.64
C GLY A 215 11.34 -3.47 0.34
N GLY A 216 11.39 -3.00 -0.92
CA GLY A 216 12.28 -1.94 -1.38
C GLY A 216 11.83 -0.50 -1.08
N ALA A 217 10.76 -0.31 -0.31
CA ALA A 217 10.20 1.01 0.02
C ALA A 217 9.86 1.88 -1.21
N GLU A 218 9.31 1.26 -2.26
CA GLU A 218 9.01 1.88 -3.56
C GLU A 218 7.62 1.43 -4.06
N LEU A 219 6.65 1.34 -3.15
CA LEU A 219 5.31 0.84 -3.44
C LEU A 219 4.50 1.85 -4.29
N ASN A 220 3.64 1.37 -5.19
CA ASN A 220 2.71 2.25 -5.93
C ASN A 220 1.31 2.21 -5.30
N TYR A 221 0.46 3.21 -5.61
CA TYR A 221 -0.94 3.28 -5.17
C TYR A 221 -1.77 2.02 -5.44
N VAL A 222 -1.49 1.35 -6.56
CA VAL A 222 -2.10 0.08 -6.95
C VAL A 222 -0.97 -0.94 -7.07
N SER A 223 -0.73 -1.69 -6.01
CA SER A 223 0.27 -2.75 -5.98
C SER A 223 -0.16 -3.85 -5.02
N ASP A 224 0.07 -5.09 -5.43
CA ASP A 224 0.02 -6.22 -4.51
C ASP A 224 1.17 -6.09 -3.50
N VAL A 225 1.01 -6.71 -2.33
CA VAL A 225 2.06 -6.71 -1.30
C VAL A 225 2.70 -8.09 -1.23
N ASP A 226 3.88 -8.20 -1.84
CA ASP A 226 4.69 -9.41 -1.85
C ASP A 226 5.30 -9.68 -0.46
N VAL A 227 5.08 -10.86 0.10
CA VAL A 227 5.59 -11.24 1.41
C VAL A 227 6.11 -12.68 1.47
N VAL A 228 6.97 -12.95 2.45
CA VAL A 228 7.20 -14.31 2.97
C VAL A 228 7.01 -14.32 4.48
N PHE A 229 6.53 -15.44 5.01
CA PHE A 229 6.22 -15.60 6.41
C PHE A 229 7.24 -16.51 7.08
N VAL A 230 7.84 -16.03 8.16
CA VAL A 230 8.79 -16.79 8.98
C VAL A 230 8.26 -16.92 10.40
N ALA A 231 8.36 -18.11 10.98
CA ALA A 231 7.88 -18.35 12.32
C ALA A 231 8.81 -19.25 13.13
N GLU A 232 8.79 -19.06 14.44
CA GLU A 232 9.50 -19.89 15.40
C GLU A 232 8.59 -20.21 16.60
N PRO A 233 8.86 -21.29 17.35
CA PRO A 233 8.28 -21.49 18.66
C PRO A 233 8.58 -20.30 19.58
N ASN A 234 7.63 -19.90 20.44
CA ASN A 234 7.82 -18.71 21.27
C ASN A 234 8.82 -18.91 22.44
N HIS A 235 9.04 -20.15 22.85
CA HIS A 235 10.03 -20.53 23.87
C HIS A 235 10.40 -22.00 23.69
N GLU A 236 11.49 -22.42 24.35
CA GLU A 236 11.91 -23.81 24.40
C GLU A 236 10.81 -24.70 25.00
N GLY A 237 10.58 -25.87 24.41
CA GLY A 237 9.57 -26.82 24.87
C GLY A 237 8.19 -26.72 24.18
N VAL A 238 7.94 -25.67 23.38
CA VAL A 238 6.78 -25.66 22.48
C VAL A 238 7.08 -26.54 21.26
N ASP A 239 6.17 -27.47 20.96
CA ASP A 239 6.27 -28.29 19.75
C ASP A 239 6.28 -27.42 18.49
N GLU A 240 7.34 -27.56 17.69
CA GLU A 240 7.56 -26.75 16.48
C GLU A 240 6.42 -26.91 15.48
N GLN A 241 5.89 -28.13 15.30
CA GLN A 241 4.79 -28.36 14.38
C GLN A 241 3.53 -27.61 14.82
N SER A 242 3.24 -27.61 16.13
CA SER A 242 2.10 -26.89 16.70
C SER A 242 2.28 -25.38 16.57
N ALA A 243 3.47 -24.85 16.82
CA ALA A 243 3.79 -23.44 16.59
C ALA A 243 3.59 -23.04 15.12
N LEU A 244 4.13 -23.83 14.17
CA LEU A 244 3.98 -23.58 12.74
C LEU A 244 2.52 -23.68 12.26
N ARG A 245 1.69 -24.56 12.87
CA ARG A 245 0.24 -24.59 12.59
C ARG A 245 -0.44 -23.31 13.05
N THR A 246 -0.12 -22.79 14.24
CA THR A 246 -0.62 -21.48 14.70
C THR A 246 -0.16 -20.36 13.77
N ALA A 247 1.13 -20.32 13.43
CA ALA A 247 1.68 -19.30 12.54
C ALA A 247 1.05 -19.33 11.15
N THR A 248 0.77 -20.52 10.61
CA THR A 248 0.06 -20.69 9.33
C THR A 248 -1.36 -20.13 9.40
N ARG A 249 -2.07 -20.34 10.52
CA ARG A 249 -3.40 -19.75 10.75
C ARG A 249 -3.33 -18.22 10.83
N LEU A 250 -2.33 -17.67 11.51
CA LEU A 250 -2.09 -16.24 11.60
C LEU A 250 -1.79 -15.62 10.24
N ALA A 251 -0.85 -16.19 9.48
CA ALA A 251 -0.48 -15.72 8.14
C ALA A 251 -1.71 -15.74 7.20
N ALA A 252 -2.45 -16.85 7.18
CA ALA A 252 -3.67 -16.95 6.38
C ALA A 252 -4.76 -15.96 6.84
N GLY A 253 -4.91 -15.75 8.16
CA GLY A 253 -5.84 -14.77 8.73
C GLY A 253 -5.50 -13.34 8.33
N LEU A 254 -4.22 -12.96 8.41
CA LEU A 254 -3.72 -11.67 7.97
C LEU A 254 -3.99 -11.44 6.48
N MET A 255 -3.65 -12.41 5.62
CA MET A 255 -3.91 -12.32 4.18
C MET A 255 -5.41 -12.15 3.90
N ARG A 256 -6.28 -12.87 4.62
CA ARG A 256 -7.74 -12.71 4.52
C ARG A 256 -8.20 -11.34 5.00
N ALA A 257 -7.67 -10.82 6.11
CA ALA A 257 -8.07 -9.53 6.65
C ALA A 257 -7.79 -8.38 5.68
N CYS A 258 -6.70 -8.45 4.92
CA CYS A 258 -6.36 -7.52 3.84
C CYS A 258 -7.24 -7.68 2.60
N SER A 259 -7.48 -8.91 2.15
CA SER A 259 -8.08 -9.19 0.83
C SER A 259 -9.60 -9.37 0.81
N THR A 260 -10.25 -9.63 1.96
CA THR A 260 -11.70 -9.84 2.03
C THR A 260 -12.47 -8.59 1.59
N THR A 261 -13.48 -8.72 0.72
CA THR A 261 -14.34 -7.59 0.37
C THR A 261 -15.41 -7.38 1.43
N THR A 262 -15.50 -6.17 1.99
CA THR A 262 -16.55 -5.76 2.93
C THR A 262 -17.40 -4.61 2.36
N GLY A 263 -18.26 -4.00 3.18
CA GLY A 263 -18.98 -2.77 2.79
C GLY A 263 -18.05 -1.59 2.48
N GLU A 264 -16.84 -1.63 3.05
CA GLU A 264 -15.73 -0.72 2.75
C GLU A 264 -14.82 -1.26 1.65
N GLY A 265 -15.25 -2.23 0.84
CA GLY A 265 -14.45 -2.84 -0.22
C GLY A 265 -13.32 -3.75 0.28
N ALA A 266 -12.36 -4.04 -0.59
CA ALA A 266 -11.11 -4.71 -0.23
C ALA A 266 -9.97 -3.70 -0.20
N LEU A 267 -8.85 -4.13 0.35
CA LEU A 267 -7.72 -3.28 0.63
C LEU A 267 -6.67 -3.50 -0.49
N TRP A 268 -6.12 -4.70 -0.57
CA TRP A 268 -5.28 -5.27 -1.64
C TRP A 268 -4.97 -6.74 -1.36
N PRO A 269 -4.61 -7.55 -2.37
CA PRO A 269 -4.11 -8.89 -2.12
C PRO A 269 -2.71 -8.84 -1.50
N VAL A 270 -2.48 -9.78 -0.58
CA VAL A 270 -1.14 -10.09 -0.05
C VAL A 270 -0.64 -11.31 -0.82
N ASP A 271 0.48 -11.19 -1.53
CA ASP A 271 1.02 -12.26 -2.35
C ASP A 271 2.19 -12.96 -1.65
N ALA A 272 2.04 -14.26 -1.39
CA ALA A 272 3.08 -15.10 -0.80
C ALA A 272 3.73 -16.04 -1.85
N ALA A 273 3.59 -15.76 -3.14
CA ALA A 273 4.08 -16.62 -4.22
C ALA A 273 5.60 -16.65 -4.38
N LEU A 274 6.32 -15.68 -3.81
CA LEU A 274 7.79 -15.62 -3.80
C LEU A 274 8.43 -16.46 -2.68
N ARG A 275 7.63 -17.17 -1.87
CA ARG A 275 8.14 -18.11 -0.86
C ARG A 275 8.79 -19.33 -1.53
N PRO A 276 9.67 -20.07 -0.81
CA PRO A 276 10.24 -21.33 -1.30
C PRO A 276 9.19 -22.27 -1.90
N GLU A 277 9.46 -22.79 -3.10
CA GLU A 277 8.55 -23.65 -3.89
C GLU A 277 7.24 -22.97 -4.34
N GLY A 278 7.15 -21.65 -4.18
CA GLY A 278 6.01 -20.84 -4.55
C GLY A 278 4.70 -21.33 -3.95
N ARG A 279 3.65 -21.39 -4.77
CA ARG A 279 2.31 -21.83 -4.33
C ARG A 279 2.25 -23.27 -3.81
N ASN A 280 3.20 -24.11 -4.20
CA ASN A 280 3.27 -25.52 -3.78
C ASN A 280 4.02 -25.71 -2.45
N GLY A 281 4.74 -24.69 -1.99
CA GLY A 281 5.45 -24.72 -0.71
C GLY A 281 4.56 -24.37 0.48
N PRO A 282 4.98 -24.75 1.70
CA PRO A 282 4.30 -24.35 2.92
C PRO A 282 4.26 -22.82 3.03
N LEU A 283 3.14 -22.28 3.53
CA LEU A 283 2.93 -20.84 3.66
C LEU A 283 3.93 -20.19 4.62
N VAL A 284 4.27 -20.91 5.70
CA VAL A 284 5.15 -20.46 6.77
C VAL A 284 6.25 -21.50 6.98
N ARG A 285 7.48 -21.04 7.17
CA ARG A 285 8.64 -21.89 7.51
C ARG A 285 9.47 -21.25 8.62
N THR A 286 10.30 -22.03 9.29
CA THR A 286 11.32 -21.54 10.22
C THR A 286 12.45 -20.80 9.50
N VAL A 287 13.27 -20.05 10.22
CA VAL A 287 14.47 -19.41 9.65
C VAL A 287 15.41 -20.49 9.10
N ALA A 288 15.61 -21.57 9.87
CA ALA A 288 16.45 -22.69 9.46
C ALA A 288 15.95 -23.37 8.18
N SER A 289 14.63 -23.57 8.05
CA SER A 289 14.03 -24.17 6.86
C SER A 289 14.17 -23.29 5.61
N HIS A 290 13.97 -21.97 5.74
CA HIS A 290 14.25 -21.04 4.65
C HIS A 290 15.72 -21.05 4.23
N ARG A 291 16.63 -20.94 5.19
CA ARG A 291 18.06 -20.93 4.93
C ARG A 291 18.52 -22.20 4.22
N ALA A 292 18.13 -23.38 4.73
CA ALA A 292 18.45 -24.65 4.11
C ALA A 292 17.91 -24.74 2.67
N TYR A 293 16.74 -24.12 2.41
CA TYR A 293 16.20 -24.06 1.07
C TYR A 293 17.05 -23.22 0.12
N TYR A 294 17.37 -22.00 0.54
CA TYR A 294 18.16 -21.07 -0.27
C TYR A 294 19.56 -21.59 -0.55
N GLU A 295 20.19 -22.30 0.40
CA GLU A 295 21.50 -22.91 0.21
C GLU A 295 21.51 -24.04 -0.84
N ARG A 296 20.41 -24.81 -0.96
CA ARG A 296 20.40 -26.07 -1.73
C ARG A 296 19.63 -26.02 -3.04
N TRP A 297 18.46 -25.38 -3.05
CA TRP A 297 17.49 -25.52 -4.14
C TRP A 297 17.13 -24.21 -4.83
N ALA A 298 17.44 -23.05 -4.22
CA ALA A 298 17.01 -21.79 -4.78
C ALA A 298 17.61 -21.48 -6.15
N ARG A 299 16.78 -20.85 -6.97
CA ARG A 299 17.11 -20.33 -8.30
C ARG A 299 17.65 -18.92 -8.18
N THR A 300 18.43 -18.52 -9.16
CA THR A 300 19.07 -17.20 -9.25
C THR A 300 18.11 -16.03 -9.03
N TRP A 301 16.92 -16.08 -9.62
CA TRP A 301 15.91 -15.02 -9.50
C TRP A 301 15.35 -14.85 -8.07
N GLU A 302 15.38 -15.90 -7.24
CA GLU A 302 14.88 -15.82 -5.86
C GLU A 302 15.79 -14.90 -5.03
N PHE A 303 17.09 -14.89 -5.30
CA PHE A 303 18.02 -13.96 -4.66
C PHE A 303 17.83 -12.51 -5.11
N GLN A 304 17.39 -12.28 -6.36
CA GLN A 304 16.99 -10.93 -6.80
C GLN A 304 15.77 -10.44 -6.02
N ALA A 305 14.79 -11.31 -5.75
CA ALA A 305 13.64 -10.96 -4.93
C ALA A 305 14.04 -10.68 -3.47
N LEU A 306 14.92 -11.49 -2.90
CA LEU A 306 15.42 -11.34 -1.52
C LEU A 306 16.31 -10.10 -1.32
N LEU A 307 16.84 -9.49 -2.38
CA LEU A 307 17.61 -8.25 -2.27
C LEU A 307 16.80 -7.12 -1.60
N LYS A 308 15.47 -7.16 -1.75
CA LYS A 308 14.54 -6.19 -1.17
C LYS A 308 13.89 -6.70 0.12
N ALA A 309 14.41 -7.76 0.76
CA ALA A 309 13.81 -8.30 1.97
C ALA A 309 13.83 -7.29 3.12
N ARG A 310 12.64 -6.92 3.63
CA ARG A 310 12.46 -5.97 4.74
C ARG A 310 11.44 -6.49 5.73
N VAL A 311 11.68 -6.33 7.02
CA VAL A 311 10.67 -6.67 8.05
C VAL A 311 9.52 -5.66 7.96
N VAL A 312 8.29 -6.13 7.72
CA VAL A 312 7.12 -5.24 7.54
C VAL A 312 6.02 -5.42 8.58
N ALA A 313 5.95 -6.58 9.26
CA ALA A 313 4.99 -6.79 10.36
C ALA A 313 5.40 -7.96 11.26
N GLY A 314 4.76 -8.06 12.42
CA GLY A 314 4.97 -9.16 13.37
C GLY A 314 6.22 -8.98 14.23
N ASP A 315 6.86 -10.09 14.56
CA ASP A 315 7.99 -10.13 15.48
C ASP A 315 9.27 -9.56 14.82
N ARG A 316 9.67 -8.36 15.25
CA ARG A 316 10.80 -7.63 14.66
C ARG A 316 12.13 -8.37 14.80
N ASP A 317 12.40 -8.94 15.96
CA ASP A 317 13.66 -9.65 16.24
C ASP A 317 13.78 -10.93 15.38
N LEU A 318 12.68 -11.67 15.23
CA LEU A 318 12.63 -12.83 14.35
C LEU A 318 12.81 -12.42 12.88
N GLY A 319 12.14 -11.35 12.46
CA GLY A 319 12.29 -10.81 11.11
C GLY A 319 13.73 -10.39 10.81
N GLN A 320 14.39 -9.74 11.78
CA GLN A 320 15.78 -9.33 11.66
C GLN A 320 16.71 -10.54 11.55
N ARG A 321 16.51 -11.58 12.38
CA ARG A 321 17.24 -12.85 12.27
C ARG A 321 17.07 -13.52 10.90
N TYR A 322 15.88 -13.43 10.30
CA TYR A 322 15.66 -13.92 8.95
C TYR A 322 16.48 -13.14 7.92
N VAL A 323 16.42 -11.81 7.96
CA VAL A 323 17.17 -10.93 7.04
C VAL A 323 18.67 -11.20 7.15
N GLU A 324 19.20 -11.30 8.36
CA GLU A 324 20.60 -11.64 8.63
C GLU A 324 20.99 -13.03 8.11
N ALA A 325 20.09 -14.01 8.19
CA ALA A 325 20.35 -15.36 7.68
C ALA A 325 20.39 -15.42 6.15
N VAL A 326 19.57 -14.63 5.44
CA VAL A 326 19.48 -14.66 3.97
C VAL A 326 20.43 -13.69 3.28
N THR A 327 20.80 -12.59 3.93
CA THR A 327 21.65 -11.53 3.35
C THR A 327 22.98 -12.08 2.81
N PRO A 328 23.74 -12.92 3.54
CA PRO A 328 24.97 -13.51 3.00
C PRO A 328 24.76 -14.40 1.78
N LEU A 329 23.58 -15.02 1.65
CA LEU A 329 23.25 -15.87 0.51
C LEU A 329 22.93 -15.03 -0.74
N VAL A 330 22.23 -13.91 -0.55
CA VAL A 330 21.93 -12.94 -1.62
C VAL A 330 23.23 -12.41 -2.24
N TRP A 331 24.16 -11.91 -1.42
CA TRP A 331 25.43 -11.35 -1.92
C TRP A 331 26.39 -12.40 -2.49
N LYS A 332 26.21 -13.69 -2.17
CA LYS A 332 26.94 -14.80 -2.79
C LYS A 332 26.26 -15.33 -4.05
N ALA A 333 25.03 -14.93 -4.36
CA ALA A 333 24.29 -15.49 -5.49
C ALA A 333 25.01 -15.32 -6.83
N ALA A 334 25.73 -14.21 -7.01
CA ALA A 334 26.50 -13.94 -8.22
C ALA A 334 27.71 -14.87 -8.42
N THR A 335 28.13 -15.65 -7.42
CA THR A 335 29.22 -16.64 -7.58
C THR A 335 28.74 -17.97 -8.14
N ARG A 336 27.43 -18.13 -8.34
CA ARG A 336 26.85 -19.36 -8.90
C ARG A 336 27.21 -19.47 -10.39
N PRO A 337 27.43 -20.69 -10.91
CA PRO A 337 27.57 -20.91 -12.34
C PRO A 337 26.36 -20.32 -13.08
N ASP A 338 26.62 -19.75 -14.26
CA ASP A 338 25.59 -19.23 -15.17
C ASP A 338 24.67 -18.13 -14.62
N PHE A 339 25.00 -17.51 -13.49
CA PHE A 339 24.17 -16.48 -12.83
C PHE A 339 23.68 -15.38 -13.80
N VAL A 340 24.58 -14.77 -14.57
CA VAL A 340 24.23 -13.71 -15.53
C VAL A 340 23.34 -14.24 -16.66
N ALA A 341 23.66 -15.43 -17.18
CA ALA A 341 22.90 -16.06 -18.26
C ALA A 341 21.47 -16.40 -17.80
N ASP A 342 21.31 -16.88 -16.57
CA ASP A 342 20.02 -17.18 -15.94
C ASP A 342 19.15 -15.93 -15.79
N VAL A 343 19.71 -14.83 -15.28
CA VAL A 343 18.98 -13.55 -15.13
C VAL A 343 18.49 -13.05 -16.49
N GLN A 344 19.37 -13.06 -17.50
CA GLN A 344 19.00 -12.66 -18.85
C GLN A 344 17.94 -13.59 -19.48
N ALA A 345 18.05 -14.90 -19.26
CA ALA A 345 17.07 -15.88 -19.76
C ALA A 345 15.70 -15.69 -19.11
N MET A 346 15.66 -15.40 -17.81
CA MET A 346 14.41 -15.06 -17.11
C MET A 346 13.78 -13.79 -17.70
N ARG A 347 14.58 -12.75 -17.95
CA ARG A 347 14.05 -11.50 -18.55
C ARG A 347 13.45 -11.72 -19.94
N ARG A 348 14.17 -12.44 -20.82
CA ARG A 348 13.67 -12.80 -22.15
C ARG A 348 12.35 -13.57 -22.08
N ARG A 349 12.19 -14.46 -21.10
CA ARG A 349 10.94 -15.21 -20.91
C ARG A 349 9.77 -14.29 -20.53
N VAL A 350 9.99 -13.31 -19.66
CA VAL A 350 8.95 -12.33 -19.28
C VAL A 350 8.52 -11.49 -20.48
N GLU A 351 9.48 -11.09 -21.33
CA GLU A 351 9.20 -10.32 -22.54
C GLU A 351 8.40 -11.13 -23.57
N GLN A 352 8.76 -12.40 -23.79
CA GLN A 352 8.07 -13.32 -24.71
C GLN A 352 6.63 -13.64 -24.31
N GLN A 353 6.26 -13.37 -23.05
CA GLN A 353 4.88 -13.55 -22.56
C GLN A 353 3.99 -12.34 -22.85
N LEU A 354 4.53 -11.24 -23.38
CA LEU A 354 3.73 -10.08 -23.74
C LEU A 354 2.85 -10.36 -24.97
N PRO A 355 1.61 -9.84 -24.98
CA PRO A 355 0.76 -9.94 -26.16
C PRO A 355 1.45 -9.34 -27.41
N PRO A 356 1.32 -9.99 -28.58
CA PRO A 356 1.90 -9.46 -29.82
C PRO A 356 1.40 -8.04 -30.12
N GLY A 357 2.33 -7.14 -30.44
CA GLY A 357 2.03 -5.74 -30.78
C GLY A 357 1.81 -4.79 -29.59
N GLU A 358 1.90 -5.28 -28.35
CA GLU A 358 1.74 -4.44 -27.16
C GLU A 358 3.07 -4.05 -26.49
N ALA A 359 4.17 -4.70 -26.85
CA ALA A 359 5.46 -4.53 -26.18
C ALA A 359 5.90 -3.06 -26.07
N ASP A 360 5.79 -2.28 -27.14
CA ASP A 360 6.21 -0.87 -27.19
C ASP A 360 5.33 0.07 -26.33
N ARG A 361 4.15 -0.40 -25.89
CA ARG A 361 3.23 0.35 -25.03
C ARG A 361 3.28 -0.11 -23.57
N GLN A 362 4.00 -1.19 -23.27
CA GLN A 362 4.08 -1.78 -21.94
C GLN A 362 5.17 -1.10 -21.09
N LEU A 363 4.78 -0.06 -20.34
CA LEU A 363 5.69 0.71 -19.48
C LEU A 363 6.47 -0.14 -18.46
N LYS A 364 5.86 -1.22 -17.96
CA LYS A 364 6.48 -2.08 -16.94
C LYS A 364 7.36 -3.17 -17.54
N LEU A 365 6.84 -3.91 -18.52
CA LEU A 365 7.39 -5.20 -18.96
C LEU A 365 8.01 -5.15 -20.37
N GLY A 366 7.69 -4.13 -21.16
CA GLY A 366 8.23 -3.94 -22.50
C GLY A 366 9.72 -3.61 -22.48
N PRO A 367 10.40 -3.67 -23.64
CA PRO A 367 11.80 -3.30 -23.77
C PRO A 367 12.07 -1.87 -23.27
N GLY A 368 13.08 -1.71 -22.40
CA GLY A 368 13.42 -0.42 -21.79
C GLY A 368 12.44 0.04 -20.68
N GLY A 369 11.48 -0.80 -20.32
CA GLY A 369 10.50 -0.52 -19.26
C GLY A 369 11.07 -0.62 -17.85
N LEU A 370 10.22 -0.40 -16.85
CA LEU A 370 10.60 -0.39 -15.43
C LEU A 370 11.30 -1.68 -14.99
N ARG A 371 10.86 -2.84 -15.50
CA ARG A 371 11.44 -4.14 -15.16
C ARG A 371 12.86 -4.31 -15.71
N ASP A 372 13.18 -3.70 -16.85
CA ASP A 372 14.54 -3.72 -17.40
C ASP A 372 15.50 -2.91 -16.53
N VAL A 373 15.08 -1.71 -16.11
CA VAL A 373 15.84 -0.87 -15.19
C VAL A 373 16.08 -1.60 -13.88
N GLU A 374 15.02 -2.18 -13.30
CA GLU A 374 15.11 -2.97 -12.07
C GLU A 374 16.09 -4.14 -12.21
N PHE A 375 15.98 -4.92 -13.30
CA PHE A 375 16.85 -6.08 -13.55
C PHE A 375 18.31 -5.66 -13.72
N ALA A 376 18.57 -4.59 -14.46
CA ALA A 376 19.92 -4.09 -14.69
C ALA A 376 20.56 -3.63 -13.38
N VAL A 377 19.84 -2.83 -12.58
CA VAL A 377 20.33 -2.35 -11.28
C VAL A 377 20.57 -3.52 -10.32
N GLN A 378 19.62 -4.45 -10.18
CA GLN A 378 19.77 -5.62 -9.31
C GLN A 378 20.93 -6.53 -9.75
N LEU A 379 21.11 -6.71 -11.05
CA LEU A 379 22.24 -7.48 -11.58
C LEU A 379 23.57 -6.84 -11.18
N LEU A 380 23.70 -5.52 -11.37
CA LEU A 380 24.90 -4.78 -10.98
C LEU A 380 25.13 -4.84 -9.46
N GLN A 381 24.08 -4.66 -8.65
CA GLN A 381 24.15 -4.80 -7.21
C GLN A 381 24.68 -6.18 -6.81
N LEU A 382 24.10 -7.27 -7.34
CA LEU A 382 24.51 -8.62 -6.96
C LEU A 382 25.94 -8.96 -7.41
N VAL A 383 26.38 -8.46 -8.57
CA VAL A 383 27.74 -8.71 -9.08
C VAL A 383 28.81 -7.90 -8.33
N HIS A 384 28.53 -6.62 -8.04
CA HIS A 384 29.52 -5.67 -7.52
C HIS A 384 29.40 -5.42 -6.00
N GLY A 385 28.19 -5.46 -5.45
CA GLY A 385 27.93 -5.18 -4.03
C GLY A 385 28.59 -6.19 -3.07
N ARG A 386 28.95 -7.39 -3.55
CA ARG A 386 29.70 -8.37 -2.73
C ARG A 386 31.05 -7.84 -2.22
N THR A 387 31.65 -6.88 -2.92
CA THR A 387 32.93 -6.27 -2.56
C THR A 387 32.77 -4.90 -1.89
N ASP A 388 31.54 -4.40 -1.77
CA ASP A 388 31.22 -3.10 -1.20
C ASP A 388 30.36 -3.29 0.06
N PRO A 389 30.96 -3.20 1.26
CA PRO A 389 30.24 -3.38 2.52
C PRO A 389 29.44 -2.14 2.95
N THR A 390 29.54 -1.04 2.20
CA THR A 390 28.85 0.24 2.42
C THR A 390 27.83 0.50 1.33
#